data_AF-A0A1A6AKW0-F1
#
_entry.id   AF-A0A1A6AKW0-F1
#
_cell.length_a   1.000
_cell.length_b   1.000
_cell.length_c   1.000
_cell.angle_alpha   90.00
_cell.angle_beta   90.00
_cell.angle_gamma   90.00
#
_symmetry.space_group_name_H-M   'P 1'
#
loop_
_entity.id
_entity.type
_entity.pdbx_description
1 polymer ?
#
loop_
_entity_poly.entity_id
_entity_poly.type
_entity_poly.pdbx_seq_one_letter_code
_entity_poly.pdbx_strand_id
1 'polypeptide(L)'
;MKKKLNDVLQNMMGAINIGQQIYLGEEGLDVTELSQNNGYIVLKITDGEDKYQYTYKLKQDDTEETIIRGLIDSVYQQNLLPLKREIKKAKKYLNRKIQEIYQCEYKLENLRNNQDYDLVKKSQLLAEEDVINHEIYLKYRELDSNKVDMEQFSIYKNILFESLKELKRAA
;
A
#
# COMPACT_ATOMS: atom_id res chain seq x y z
N MET A 1 29.62 -2.65 25.92
CA MET A 1 30.38 -1.65 25.16
C MET A 1 29.46 -1.07 24.11
N LYS A 2 29.16 0.25 24.12
CA LYS A 2 28.21 0.85 23.17
C LYS A 2 28.82 0.77 21.76
N LYS A 3 28.15 0.08 20.82
CA LYS A 3 28.61 0.02 19.42
C LYS A 3 28.66 1.43 18.84
N LYS A 4 29.65 1.74 17.99
CA LYS A 4 29.66 3.03 17.29
C LYS A 4 28.48 3.05 16.32
N LEU A 5 27.88 4.22 16.11
CA LEU A 5 26.72 4.34 15.23
C LEU A 5 27.00 3.87 13.79
N ASN A 6 28.22 4.05 13.30
CA ASN A 6 28.62 3.50 12.00
C ASN A 6 28.53 1.97 11.96
N ASP A 7 28.93 1.29 13.04
CA ASP A 7 28.85 -0.18 13.14
C ASP A 7 27.38 -0.63 13.16
N VAL A 8 26.52 0.12 13.86
CA VAL A 8 25.05 -0.11 13.89
C VAL A 8 24.47 0.00 12.48
N LEU A 9 24.80 1.07 11.75
CA LEU A 9 24.33 1.27 10.37
C LEU A 9 24.85 0.21 9.41
N GLN A 10 26.11 -0.18 9.51
CA GLN A 10 26.68 -1.26 8.69
C GLN A 10 26.01 -2.60 8.96
N ASN A 11 25.78 -2.96 10.23
CA ASN A 11 25.07 -4.18 10.59
C ASN A 11 23.64 -4.19 10.06
N MET A 12 22.92 -3.07 10.22
CA MET A 12 21.58 -2.91 9.68
C MET A 12 21.56 -3.04 8.16
N MET A 13 22.49 -2.39 7.46
CA MET A 13 22.57 -2.45 6.01
C MET A 13 22.87 -3.88 5.53
N GLY A 14 23.76 -4.59 6.21
CA GLY A 14 24.01 -6.01 5.94
C GLY A 14 22.75 -6.87 6.11
N ALA A 15 22.01 -6.66 7.20
CA ALA A 15 20.74 -7.37 7.44
C ALA A 15 19.65 -7.01 6.42
N ILE A 16 19.63 -5.77 5.92
CA ILE A 16 18.72 -5.33 4.85
C ILE A 16 19.06 -6.01 3.53
N ASN A 17 20.34 -6.07 3.16
CA ASN A 17 20.76 -6.76 1.95
C ASN A 17 20.39 -8.25 1.98
N ILE A 18 20.58 -8.93 3.13
CA ILE A 18 20.17 -10.33 3.29
C ILE A 18 18.64 -10.45 3.23
N GLY A 19 17.91 -9.56 3.93
CA GLY A 19 16.45 -9.55 3.91
C GLY A 19 15.88 -9.35 2.50
N GLN A 20 16.51 -8.51 1.70
CA GLN A 20 16.18 -8.28 0.29
C GLN A 20 16.36 -9.56 -0.53
N GLN A 21 17.52 -10.22 -0.40
CA GLN A 21 17.80 -11.49 -1.08
C GLN A 21 16.83 -12.61 -0.69
N ILE A 22 16.47 -12.72 0.59
CA ILE A 22 15.51 -13.72 1.07
C ILE A 22 14.13 -13.48 0.47
N TYR A 23 13.70 -12.22 0.43
CA TYR A 23 12.32 -11.89 0.06
C TYR A 23 12.11 -11.77 -1.45
N LEU A 24 13.09 -11.27 -2.19
CA LEU A 24 13.02 -11.04 -3.64
C LEU A 24 13.84 -12.06 -4.47
N GLY A 25 14.64 -12.92 -3.83
CA GLY A 25 15.48 -13.88 -4.54
C GLY A 25 16.66 -13.22 -5.24
N GLU A 26 16.81 -13.48 -6.54
CA GLU A 26 17.85 -12.86 -7.39
C GLU A 26 17.44 -11.46 -7.88
N GLU A 27 16.15 -11.12 -7.81
CA GLU A 27 15.67 -9.77 -8.08
C GLU A 27 15.95 -8.88 -6.88
N GLY A 28 16.32 -7.62 -7.13
CA GLY A 28 16.66 -6.66 -6.10
C GLY A 28 16.08 -5.30 -6.42
N LEU A 29 15.85 -4.51 -5.37
CA LEU A 29 15.61 -3.08 -5.49
C LEU A 29 16.86 -2.42 -6.08
N ASP A 30 16.67 -1.42 -6.95
CA ASP A 30 17.77 -0.73 -7.64
C ASP A 30 18.73 -0.08 -6.64
N VAL A 31 18.18 0.62 -5.64
CA VAL A 31 18.97 1.26 -4.59
C VAL A 31 18.27 1.12 -3.25
N THR A 32 18.99 0.58 -2.27
CA THR A 32 18.62 0.64 -0.85
C THR A 32 19.77 1.27 -0.08
N GLU A 33 19.54 2.38 0.61
CA GLU A 33 20.59 3.11 1.33
C GLU A 33 20.14 3.51 2.74
N LEU A 34 20.99 3.25 3.73
CA LEU A 34 20.88 3.80 5.07
C LEU A 34 21.87 4.94 5.28
N SER A 35 21.36 6.06 5.79
CA SER A 35 22.16 7.23 6.15
C SER A 35 21.67 7.84 7.46
N GLN A 36 22.49 8.72 8.03
CA GLN A 36 22.10 9.54 9.18
C GLN A 36 22.03 11.01 8.76
N ASN A 37 20.95 11.70 9.14
CA ASN A 37 20.80 13.12 8.92
C ASN A 37 20.09 13.79 10.11
N ASN A 38 20.70 14.82 10.71
CA ASN A 38 20.11 15.64 11.78
C ASN A 38 19.46 14.85 12.94
N GLY A 39 20.10 13.77 13.39
CA GLY A 39 19.56 12.91 14.46
C GLY A 39 18.49 11.91 14.01
N TYR A 40 18.29 11.76 12.70
CA TYR A 40 17.44 10.73 12.11
C TYR A 40 18.26 9.70 11.37
N ILE A 41 17.80 8.46 11.42
CA ILE A 41 18.16 7.42 10.44
C ILE A 41 17.22 7.57 9.26
N VAL A 42 17.78 7.56 8.06
CA VAL A 42 17.08 7.75 6.80
C VAL A 42 17.35 6.54 5.92
N LEU A 43 16.29 5.79 5.63
CA LEU A 43 16.28 4.71 4.64
C LEU A 43 15.73 5.26 3.33
N LYS A 44 16.54 5.21 2.27
CA LYS A 44 16.13 5.54 0.91
C LYS A 44 15.96 4.26 0.12
N ILE A 45 14.87 4.18 -0.62
CA ILE A 45 14.60 3.08 -1.56
C ILE A 45 14.31 3.70 -2.93
N THR A 46 15.00 3.22 -3.96
CA THR A 46 14.72 3.54 -5.36
C THR A 46 14.41 2.24 -6.09
N ASP A 47 13.36 2.26 -6.88
CA ASP A 47 12.83 1.14 -7.66
C ASP A 47 12.29 1.70 -8.98
N GLY A 48 13.08 1.61 -10.06
CA GLY A 48 12.84 2.32 -11.31
C GLY A 48 12.87 3.84 -11.12
N GLU A 49 11.76 4.50 -11.46
CA GLU A 49 11.59 5.95 -11.31
C GLU A 49 11.11 6.36 -9.91
N ASP A 50 10.61 5.40 -9.13
CA ASP A 50 10.02 5.66 -7.83
C ASP A 50 11.09 5.82 -6.76
N LYS A 51 10.92 6.86 -5.92
CA LYS A 51 11.87 7.20 -4.85
C LYS A 51 11.13 7.40 -3.54
N TYR A 52 11.49 6.59 -2.55
CA TYR A 52 10.87 6.60 -1.24
C TYR A 52 11.90 6.86 -0.15
N GLN A 53 11.46 7.55 0.91
CA GLN A 53 12.29 7.87 2.05
C GLN A 53 11.54 7.60 3.36
N TYR A 54 12.12 6.75 4.19
CA TYR A 54 11.62 6.41 5.52
C TYR A 54 12.58 6.89 6.59
N THR A 55 12.04 7.44 7.67
CA THR A 55 12.87 8.10 8.68
C THR A 55 12.53 7.65 10.08
N TYR A 56 13.55 7.54 10.91
CA TYR A 56 13.41 7.23 12.32
C TYR A 56 14.25 8.19 13.17
N LYS A 57 13.67 8.78 14.20
CA LYS A 57 14.38 9.70 15.10
C LYS A 57 15.19 8.92 16.13
N LEU A 58 16.51 9.04 16.06
CA LEU A 58 17.45 8.33 16.93
C LEU A 58 17.37 8.84 18.38
N LYS A 59 17.41 7.90 19.31
CA LYS A 59 17.48 8.10 20.76
C LYS A 59 18.75 7.45 21.30
N GLN A 60 19.11 7.85 22.52
CA GLN A 60 20.41 7.55 23.11
C GLN A 60 20.70 6.05 23.29
N ASP A 61 19.67 5.21 23.40
CA ASP A 61 19.78 3.77 23.68
C ASP A 61 19.09 2.89 22.63
N ASP A 62 18.86 3.44 21.43
CA ASP A 62 18.29 2.65 20.34
C ASP A 62 19.27 1.58 19.87
N THR A 63 18.74 0.37 19.69
CA THR A 63 19.44 -0.77 19.09
C THR A 63 19.13 -0.86 17.60
N GLU A 64 19.88 -1.70 16.86
CA GLU A 64 19.57 -2.02 15.47
C GLU A 64 18.10 -2.46 15.30
N GLU A 65 17.60 -3.31 16.21
CA GLU A 65 16.20 -3.77 16.21
C GLU A 65 15.22 -2.61 16.40
N THR A 66 15.47 -1.71 17.35
CA THR A 66 14.59 -0.56 17.62
C THR A 66 14.50 0.36 16.41
N ILE A 67 15.63 0.62 15.74
CA ILE A 67 15.68 1.47 14.56
C ILE A 67 14.92 0.81 13.40
N ILE A 68 15.17 -0.47 13.09
CA ILE A 68 14.46 -1.16 11.99
C ILE A 68 12.95 -1.21 12.26
N ARG A 69 12.52 -1.48 13.50
CA ARG A 69 11.09 -1.41 13.86
C ARG A 69 10.50 -0.02 13.62
N GLY A 70 11.24 1.03 13.96
CA GLY A 70 10.83 2.39 13.68
C GLY A 70 10.72 2.71 12.19
N LEU A 71 11.61 2.15 11.35
CA LEU A 71 11.52 2.26 9.89
C LEU A 71 10.32 1.48 9.33
N ILE A 72 10.02 0.28 9.85
CA ILE A 72 8.79 -0.47 9.53
C ILE A 72 7.55 0.36 9.84
N ASP A 73 7.52 0.98 11.01
CA ASP A 73 6.42 1.86 11.41
C ASP A 73 6.32 3.07 10.47
N SER A 74 7.45 3.63 10.03
CA SER A 74 7.47 4.71 9.03
C SER A 74 6.84 4.29 7.70
N VAL A 75 7.21 3.12 7.15
CA VAL A 75 6.57 2.56 5.93
C VAL A 75 5.07 2.37 6.15
N TYR A 76 4.70 1.84 7.32
CA TYR A 76 3.33 1.57 7.64
C TYR A 76 2.47 2.84 7.71
N GLN A 77 2.94 3.86 8.43
CA GLN A 77 2.18 5.10 8.63
C GLN A 77 2.12 5.95 7.36
N GLN A 78 3.21 6.03 6.60
CA GLN A 78 3.28 6.87 5.42
C GLN A 78 2.52 6.28 4.23
N ASN A 79 2.58 4.96 4.03
CA ASN A 79 2.02 4.34 2.81
C ASN A 79 0.91 3.32 3.09
N LEU A 80 1.20 2.29 3.90
CA LEU A 80 0.28 1.15 4.01
C LEU A 80 -1.05 1.51 4.69
N LEU A 81 -1.02 2.34 5.73
CA LEU A 81 -2.23 2.72 6.45
C LEU A 81 -3.15 3.63 5.60
N PRO A 82 -2.65 4.68 4.92
CA PRO A 82 -3.44 5.43 3.93
C PRO A 82 -4.05 4.53 2.85
N LEU A 83 -3.26 3.68 2.19
CA LEU A 83 -3.76 2.80 1.13
C LEU A 83 -4.83 1.83 1.62
N LYS A 84 -4.65 1.22 2.81
CA LYS A 84 -5.69 0.39 3.44
C LYS A 84 -7.01 1.14 3.63
N ARG A 85 -6.94 2.43 4.01
CA ARG A 85 -8.13 3.27 4.19
C ARG A 85 -8.80 3.56 2.84
N GLU A 86 -8.03 3.92 1.82
CA GLU A 86 -8.57 4.19 0.48
C GLU A 86 -9.18 2.95 -0.16
N ILE A 87 -8.50 1.79 -0.08
CA ILE A 87 -9.04 0.50 -0.52
C ILE A 87 -10.36 0.18 0.18
N LYS A 88 -10.45 0.41 1.50
CA LYS A 88 -11.68 0.18 2.26
C LYS A 88 -12.80 1.12 1.81
N LYS A 89 -12.50 2.40 1.58
CA LYS A 89 -13.48 3.39 1.06
C LYS A 89 -13.95 3.00 -0.34
N ALA A 90 -13.04 2.62 -1.24
CA ALA A 90 -13.35 2.19 -2.60
C ALA A 90 -14.27 0.97 -2.60
N LYS A 91 -13.97 -0.07 -1.80
CA LYS A 91 -14.85 -1.24 -1.64
C LYS A 91 -16.24 -0.85 -1.14
N LYS A 92 -16.33 0.07 -0.16
CA LYS A 92 -17.62 0.56 0.35
C LYS A 92 -18.39 1.33 -0.72
N TYR A 93 -17.71 2.14 -1.53
CA TYR A 93 -18.30 2.87 -2.65
C TYR A 93 -18.86 1.90 -3.70
N LEU A 94 -18.05 0.94 -4.15
CA LEU A 94 -18.44 -0.08 -5.13
C LEU A 94 -19.68 -0.86 -4.66
N ASN A 95 -19.69 -1.28 -3.39
CA ASN A 95 -20.86 -1.97 -2.83
C ASN A 95 -22.14 -1.12 -2.90
N ARG A 96 -22.05 0.20 -2.70
CA ARG A 96 -23.22 1.10 -2.84
C ARG A 96 -23.67 1.21 -4.28
N LYS A 97 -22.73 1.35 -5.22
CA LYS A 97 -23.03 1.45 -6.65
C LYS A 97 -23.66 0.18 -7.22
N ILE A 98 -23.24 -0.99 -6.76
CA ILE A 98 -23.91 -2.26 -7.09
C ILE A 98 -25.37 -2.27 -6.61
N GLN A 99 -25.66 -1.73 -5.42
CA GLN A 99 -27.05 -1.62 -4.94
C GLN A 99 -27.87 -0.63 -5.78
N GLU A 100 -27.26 0.45 -6.26
CA GLU A 100 -27.92 1.40 -7.18
C GLU A 100 -28.27 0.73 -8.51
N ILE A 101 -27.40 -0.14 -9.06
CA ILE A 101 -27.73 -0.98 -10.23
C ILE A 101 -28.95 -1.85 -9.95
N TYR A 102 -28.96 -2.60 -8.84
CA TYR A 102 -30.09 -3.46 -8.49
C TYR A 102 -31.41 -2.68 -8.36
N GLN A 103 -31.37 -1.43 -7.89
CA GLN A 103 -32.54 -0.57 -7.85
C GLN A 103 -32.98 -0.13 -9.25
N CYS A 104 -32.06 0.17 -10.15
CA CYS A 104 -32.37 0.49 -11.55
C CYS A 104 -33.00 -0.71 -12.26
N GLU A 105 -32.38 -1.89 -12.14
CA GLU A 105 -32.87 -3.15 -12.69
C GLU A 105 -34.26 -3.50 -12.18
N TYR A 106 -34.51 -3.35 -10.88
CA TYR A 106 -35.83 -3.57 -10.29
C TYR A 106 -36.89 -2.61 -10.86
N LYS A 107 -36.55 -1.33 -11.08
CA LYS A 107 -37.47 -0.37 -11.71
C LYS A 107 -37.74 -0.75 -13.17
N LEU A 108 -36.72 -1.13 -13.93
CA LEU A 108 -36.84 -1.58 -15.32
C LEU A 108 -37.71 -2.84 -15.44
N GLU A 109 -37.50 -3.81 -14.55
CA GLU A 109 -38.31 -5.02 -14.46
C GLU A 109 -39.78 -4.70 -14.16
N ASN A 110 -40.05 -3.77 -13.24
CA ASN A 110 -41.42 -3.34 -12.96
C ASN A 110 -42.09 -2.67 -14.16
N LEU A 111 -41.38 -1.87 -14.94
CA LEU A 111 -41.92 -1.31 -16.19
C LEU A 111 -42.31 -2.42 -17.16
N ARG A 112 -41.43 -3.42 -17.32
CA ARG A 112 -41.68 -4.59 -18.18
C ARG A 112 -42.88 -5.41 -17.71
N ASN A 113 -42.95 -5.73 -16.42
CA ASN A 113 -43.96 -6.62 -15.86
C ASN A 113 -45.36 -5.97 -15.83
N ASN A 114 -45.42 -4.64 -15.67
CA ASN A 114 -46.68 -3.88 -15.68
C ASN A 114 -47.09 -3.38 -17.08
N GLN A 115 -46.35 -3.75 -18.14
CA GLN A 115 -46.59 -3.26 -19.50
C GLN A 115 -46.60 -1.72 -19.59
N ASP A 116 -45.77 -1.05 -18.76
CA ASP A 116 -45.58 0.40 -18.82
C ASP A 116 -44.62 0.72 -19.97
N TYR A 117 -45.18 1.21 -21.08
CA TYR A 117 -44.45 1.54 -22.32
C TYR A 117 -43.91 2.97 -22.34
N ASP A 118 -43.77 3.64 -21.18
CA ASP A 118 -43.11 4.94 -21.10
C ASP A 118 -41.62 4.83 -21.52
N LEU A 119 -41.38 5.10 -22.79
CA LEU A 119 -40.05 5.06 -23.40
C LEU A 119 -39.11 6.09 -22.77
N VAL A 120 -39.62 7.25 -22.34
CA VAL A 120 -38.79 8.30 -21.75
C VAL A 120 -38.25 7.83 -20.40
N LYS A 121 -39.14 7.32 -19.55
CA LYS A 121 -38.78 6.79 -18.23
C LYS A 121 -37.84 5.58 -18.34
N LYS A 122 -38.07 4.68 -19.30
CA LYS A 122 -37.16 3.57 -19.58
C LYS A 122 -35.78 4.06 -20.00
N SER A 123 -35.70 4.98 -20.95
CA SER A 123 -34.43 5.53 -21.42
C SER A 123 -33.65 6.26 -20.32
N GLN A 124 -34.34 6.96 -19.42
CA GLN A 124 -33.70 7.61 -18.27
C GLN A 124 -33.07 6.59 -17.30
N LEU A 125 -33.78 5.49 -17.00
CA LEU A 125 -33.25 4.44 -16.12
C LEU A 125 -32.05 3.71 -16.73
N LEU A 126 -32.08 3.44 -18.03
CA LEU A 126 -30.94 2.84 -18.74
C LEU A 126 -29.72 3.79 -18.74
N ALA A 127 -29.95 5.09 -18.96
CA ALA A 127 -28.87 6.08 -18.89
C ALA A 127 -28.28 6.21 -17.47
N GLU A 128 -29.12 6.12 -16.44
CA GLU A 128 -28.67 6.10 -15.04
C GLU A 128 -27.79 4.86 -14.77
N GLU A 129 -28.22 3.68 -15.22
CA GLU A 129 -27.47 2.43 -15.10
C GLU A 129 -26.11 2.51 -15.81
N ASP A 130 -26.07 3.05 -17.04
CA ASP A 130 -24.84 3.24 -17.82
C ASP A 130 -23.83 4.14 -17.09
N VAL A 131 -24.30 5.24 -16.49
CA VAL A 131 -23.45 6.14 -15.69
C VAL A 131 -22.89 5.39 -14.48
N ILE A 132 -23.73 4.65 -13.75
CA ILE A 132 -23.28 3.87 -12.58
C ILE A 132 -22.24 2.81 -12.99
N ASN A 133 -22.46 2.12 -14.10
CA ASN A 133 -21.51 1.14 -14.64
C ASN A 133 -20.15 1.79 -14.97
N HIS A 134 -20.15 2.97 -15.57
CA HIS A 134 -18.92 3.71 -15.84
C HIS A 134 -18.19 4.12 -14.56
N GLU A 135 -18.90 4.62 -13.55
CA GLU A 135 -18.32 4.97 -12.25
C GLU A 135 -17.72 3.75 -11.54
N ILE A 136 -18.37 2.60 -11.61
CA ILE A 136 -17.86 1.32 -11.08
C ILE A 136 -16.56 0.96 -11.78
N TYR A 137 -16.52 1.01 -13.11
CA TYR A 137 -15.31 0.74 -13.89
C TYR A 137 -14.13 1.63 -13.46
N LEU A 138 -14.34 2.95 -13.39
CA LEU A 138 -13.30 3.89 -12.97
C LEU A 138 -12.81 3.58 -11.54
N LYS A 139 -13.73 3.28 -10.62
CA LYS A 139 -13.36 2.99 -9.24
C LYS A 139 -12.64 1.64 -9.09
N TYR A 140 -12.95 0.64 -9.90
CA TYR A 140 -12.19 -0.62 -9.93
C TYR A 140 -10.75 -0.40 -10.41
N ARG A 141 -10.55 0.43 -11.45
CA ARG A 141 -9.21 0.80 -11.92
C ARG A 141 -8.38 1.48 -10.82
N GLU A 142 -8.97 2.44 -10.11
CA GLU A 142 -8.33 3.09 -8.96
C GLU A 142 -8.02 2.10 -7.83
N LEU A 143 -8.95 1.18 -7.54
CA LEU A 143 -8.77 0.15 -6.53
C LEU A 143 -7.60 -0.78 -6.88
N ASP A 144 -7.46 -1.18 -8.14
CA ASP A 144 -6.38 -2.06 -8.57
C ASP A 144 -5.02 -1.34 -8.53
N SER A 145 -4.95 -0.08 -8.93
CA SER A 145 -3.74 0.74 -8.75
C SER A 145 -3.32 0.80 -7.28
N ASN A 146 -4.26 1.10 -6.38
CA ASN A 146 -3.96 1.14 -4.94
C ASN A 146 -3.50 -0.20 -4.36
N LYS A 147 -3.95 -1.34 -4.94
CA LYS A 147 -3.49 -2.67 -4.51
C LYS A 147 -2.05 -2.92 -4.95
N VAL A 148 -1.68 -2.52 -6.16
CA VAL A 148 -0.32 -2.62 -6.68
C VAL A 148 0.63 -1.82 -5.78
N ASP A 149 0.29 -0.57 -5.49
CA ASP A 149 1.07 0.26 -4.57
C ASP A 149 1.18 -0.38 -3.18
N MET A 150 0.06 -0.93 -2.67
CA MET A 150 0.03 -1.59 -1.36
C MET A 150 0.92 -2.83 -1.31
N GLU A 151 1.04 -3.57 -2.42
CA GLU A 151 1.94 -4.71 -2.57
C GLU A 151 3.40 -4.23 -2.56
N GLN A 152 3.74 -3.19 -3.32
CA GLN A 152 5.07 -2.58 -3.34
C GLN A 152 5.53 -2.15 -1.94
N PHE A 153 4.71 -1.40 -1.20
CA PHE A 153 5.07 -1.01 0.17
C PHE A 153 5.08 -2.18 1.16
N SER A 154 4.33 -3.25 0.88
CA SER A 154 4.38 -4.47 1.67
C SER A 154 5.71 -5.21 1.47
N ILE A 155 6.28 -5.18 0.25
CA ILE A 155 7.62 -5.68 -0.04
C ILE A 155 8.65 -4.96 0.85
N TYR A 156 8.69 -3.62 0.83
CA TYR A 156 9.67 -2.85 1.62
C TYR A 156 9.57 -3.15 3.12
N LYS A 157 8.33 -3.20 3.64
CA LYS A 157 8.07 -3.57 5.03
C LYS A 157 8.54 -5.00 5.34
N ASN A 158 8.31 -5.94 4.44
CA ASN A 158 8.67 -7.34 4.64
C ASN A 158 10.19 -7.57 4.57
N ILE A 159 10.91 -6.87 3.68
CA ILE A 159 12.38 -6.85 3.67
C ILE A 159 12.91 -6.45 5.05
N LEU A 160 12.41 -5.34 5.61
CA LEU A 160 12.80 -4.89 6.95
C LEU A 160 12.44 -5.90 8.06
N PHE A 161 11.33 -6.63 7.92
CA PHE A 161 10.98 -7.71 8.85
C PHE A 161 11.96 -8.89 8.75
N GLU A 162 12.39 -9.28 7.56
CA GLU A 162 13.43 -10.30 7.40
C GLU A 162 14.76 -9.82 7.99
N SER A 163 15.13 -8.55 7.78
CA SER A 163 16.33 -7.96 8.41
C SER A 163 16.31 -8.07 9.94
N LEU A 164 15.15 -7.88 10.57
CA LEU A 164 15.01 -8.08 12.02
C LEU A 164 15.29 -9.53 12.45
N LYS A 165 14.88 -10.52 11.65
CA LYS A 165 15.13 -11.92 11.96
C LYS A 165 16.62 -12.24 11.82
N GLU A 166 17.27 -11.68 10.80
CA GLU A 166 18.71 -11.87 10.58
C GLU A 166 19.55 -11.23 11.69
N LEU A 167 19.21 -10.02 12.14
CA LEU A 167 19.87 -9.40 13.29
C LEU A 167 19.74 -10.25 14.56
N LYS A 168 18.61 -10.96 14.74
CA LYS A 168 18.40 -11.84 15.90
C LYS A 168 19.18 -13.15 15.80
N ARG A 169 19.45 -13.64 14.59
CA ARG A 169 20.26 -14.85 14.37
C ARG A 169 21.75 -14.58 14.58
N ALA A 170 22.18 -13.35 14.36
CA ALA A 170 23.58 -12.91 14.47
C ALA A 170 23.98 -12.40 15.88
N ALA A 171 23.01 -12.28 16.82
CA ALA A 171 23.20 -11.79 18.19
C ALA A 171 23.37 -12.95 19.18
#